data_AF-A0A923DNC6-F1
#
_entry.id   AF-A0A923DNC6-F1
#
_cell.length_a   1.000
_cell.length_b   1.000
_cell.length_c   1.000
_cell.angle_alpha   90.00
_cell.angle_beta   90.00
_cell.angle_gamma   90.00
#
_symmetry.space_group_name_H-M   'P 1'
#
loop_
_entity.id
_entity.type
_entity.pdbx_description
1 polymer ?
#
loop_
_entity_poly.entity_id
_entity_poly.type
_entity_poly.pdbx_seq_one_letter_code
_entity_poly.pdbx_strand_id
1 'polypeptide(L)'
;MPQEVNRRTFLKGVTLGAFGLGSVAAVGNLLEILTFPNGQKVALAKGVILADKSICSGCRVCEIVCANFNSSGRNTPSLSRIIMEKEIIGGDYQPKVCHQCADPPCLKACPVTALQVDKQQGTYARIIDERACIGCQRCVEACKQHFRPARPRYDAERRHSVKCHLCFGDPQCVKYCPLGVLRVEKSDKGLMVGYPIIQED
;
A
#
# COMPACT_ATOMS: atom_id res chain seq x y z
N MET A 1 -24.40 15.50 -7.52
CA MET A 1 -23.84 16.50 -6.59
C MET A 1 -24.15 15.98 -5.20
N PRO A 2 -23.19 15.40 -4.46
CA PRO A 2 -23.49 14.88 -3.13
C PRO A 2 -23.69 16.06 -2.17
N GLN A 3 -24.79 16.02 -1.43
CA GLN A 3 -25.20 17.07 -0.52
C GLN A 3 -24.25 17.15 0.68
N GLU A 4 -23.80 18.36 0.99
CA GLU A 4 -23.03 18.68 2.18
C GLU A 4 -23.90 18.55 3.43
N VAL A 5 -23.56 17.62 4.31
CA VAL A 5 -24.23 17.49 5.60
C VAL A 5 -23.49 18.34 6.63
N ASN A 6 -24.12 19.42 7.06
CA ASN A 6 -23.56 20.40 8.00
C ASN A 6 -23.41 19.82 9.42
N ARG A 7 -22.30 20.19 10.09
CA ARG A 7 -21.83 19.81 11.43
C ARG A 7 -22.89 19.84 12.55
N ARG A 8 -23.91 20.70 12.44
CA ARG A 8 -25.00 20.76 13.43
C ARG A 8 -25.96 19.56 13.37
N THR A 9 -26.04 18.87 12.24
CA THR A 9 -26.88 17.66 12.10
C THR A 9 -26.21 16.44 12.73
N PHE A 10 -24.88 16.37 12.70
CA PHE A 10 -24.12 15.23 13.25
C PHE A 10 -24.13 15.19 14.78
N LEU A 11 -23.97 16.34 15.45
CA LEU A 11 -23.99 16.40 16.92
C LEU A 11 -25.36 16.14 17.56
N LYS A 12 -26.44 16.16 16.78
CA LYS A 12 -27.78 15.76 17.24
C LYS A 12 -28.09 14.28 16.97
N GLY A 13 -27.22 13.55 16.26
CA GLY A 13 -27.45 12.18 15.81
C GLY A 13 -26.83 11.08 16.67
N VAL A 14 -26.37 11.37 17.89
CA VAL A 14 -25.85 10.33 18.84
C VAL A 14 -27.00 9.57 19.53
N THR A 15 -28.26 9.90 19.24
CA THR A 15 -29.39 9.06 19.62
C THR A 15 -29.50 7.86 18.69
N LEU A 16 -29.05 6.69 19.17
CA LEU A 16 -29.50 5.33 18.84
C LEU A 16 -30.30 5.21 17.52
N GLY A 17 -29.66 4.73 16.45
CA GLY A 17 -30.36 4.45 15.19
C GLY A 17 -29.55 3.59 14.23
N ALA A 18 -30.01 2.36 14.03
CA ALA A 18 -29.47 1.34 13.14
C ALA A 18 -29.33 1.81 11.67
N PHE A 19 -28.34 1.29 10.95
CA PHE A 19 -28.39 0.66 9.61
C PHE A 19 -27.00 0.68 8.96
N GLY A 20 -26.35 -0.48 8.89
CA GLY A 20 -25.10 -0.70 8.15
C GLY A 20 -24.28 -1.85 8.75
N LEU A 21 -24.28 -3.02 8.10
CA LEU A 21 -23.62 -4.25 8.51
C LEU A 21 -22.09 -4.11 8.61
N GLY A 22 -21.63 -3.62 9.76
CA GLY A 22 -20.24 -3.61 10.18
C GLY A 22 -20.19 -3.27 11.65
N SER A 23 -20.40 -4.26 12.51
CA SER A 23 -20.33 -4.11 13.97
C SER A 23 -18.92 -3.67 14.38
N VAL A 24 -18.74 -2.38 14.65
CA VAL A 24 -17.59 -1.88 15.39
C VAL A 24 -17.81 -2.22 16.86
N ALA A 25 -17.47 -3.46 17.24
CA ALA A 25 -17.35 -3.81 18.65
C ALA A 25 -16.08 -3.16 19.19
N ALA A 26 -16.24 -2.11 19.99
CA ALA A 26 -15.16 -1.55 20.79
C ALA A 26 -14.73 -2.58 21.84
N VAL A 27 -13.66 -3.33 21.55
CA VAL A 27 -12.98 -4.22 22.49
C VAL A 27 -11.49 -3.86 22.43
N GLY A 28 -10.83 -3.80 23.60
CA GLY A 28 -9.47 -3.28 23.79
C GLY A 28 -8.42 -3.72 22.77
N ASN A 29 -7.42 -2.85 22.54
CA ASN A 29 -6.41 -2.93 21.46
C ASN A 29 -6.99 -2.90 20.03
N LEU A 30 -8.02 -2.07 19.84
CA LEU A 30 -8.77 -1.87 18.59
C LEU A 30 -7.93 -1.44 17.37
N LEU A 31 -6.70 -0.95 17.58
CA LEU A 31 -5.87 -0.39 16.51
C LEU A 31 -5.02 -1.41 15.76
N GLU A 32 -4.79 -2.62 16.30
CA GLU A 32 -3.78 -3.50 15.71
C GLU A 32 -4.28 -4.44 14.62
N ILE A 33 -5.58 -4.75 14.51
CA ILE A 33 -6.09 -5.83 13.63
C ILE A 33 -7.45 -5.46 13.01
N LEU A 34 -7.48 -5.23 11.69
CA LEU A 34 -8.74 -5.21 10.92
C LEU A 34 -9.15 -6.65 10.58
N THR A 35 -10.41 -7.03 10.80
CA THR A 35 -10.92 -8.35 10.39
C THR A 35 -11.75 -8.21 9.12
N PHE A 36 -11.36 -8.90 8.05
CA PHE A 36 -12.07 -8.87 6.77
C PHE A 36 -13.24 -9.87 6.70
N PRO A 37 -14.19 -9.70 5.75
CA PRO A 37 -15.33 -10.61 5.57
C PRO A 37 -14.94 -12.07 5.32
N ASN A 38 -13.74 -12.32 4.79
CA ASN A 38 -13.17 -13.66 4.62
C ASN A 38 -12.52 -14.23 5.91
N GLY A 39 -12.70 -13.56 7.06
CA GLY A 39 -12.10 -13.92 8.35
C GLY A 39 -10.63 -13.53 8.49
N GLN A 40 -10.01 -12.93 7.46
CA GLN A 40 -8.59 -12.57 7.50
C GLN A 40 -8.37 -11.37 8.42
N LYS A 41 -7.61 -11.60 9.49
CA LYS A 41 -7.13 -10.59 10.43
C LYS A 41 -5.87 -9.92 9.87
N VAL A 42 -5.96 -8.64 9.54
CA VAL A 42 -4.87 -7.84 8.97
C VAL A 42 -4.30 -6.91 10.02
N ALA A 43 -3.07 -7.21 10.41
CA ALA A 43 -2.34 -6.34 11.34
C ALA A 43 -1.85 -5.07 10.66
N LEU A 44 -1.73 -3.95 11.37
CA LEU A 44 -1.13 -2.72 10.80
C LEU A 44 0.31 -2.95 10.33
N ALA A 45 0.72 -2.22 9.31
CA ALA A 45 2.12 -2.22 8.87
C ALA A 45 2.97 -1.52 9.95
N LYS A 46 4.10 -2.10 10.32
CA LYS A 46 5.07 -1.50 11.25
C LYS A 46 6.21 -0.80 10.53
N GLY A 47 6.26 -0.90 9.19
CA GLY A 47 7.21 -0.19 8.35
C GLY A 47 6.57 0.29 7.05
N VAL A 48 6.95 1.49 6.60
CA VAL A 48 6.55 2.07 5.32
C VAL A 48 7.73 2.81 4.69
N ILE A 49 7.63 3.11 3.39
CA ILE A 49 8.56 4.03 2.72
C ILE A 49 7.85 5.37 2.56
N LEU A 50 8.48 6.43 3.03
CA LEU A 50 8.08 7.82 2.79
C LEU A 50 8.95 8.40 1.68
N ALA A 51 8.37 9.31 0.90
CA ALA A 51 9.03 9.97 -0.22
C ALA A 51 8.92 11.49 -0.08
N ASP A 52 10.05 12.18 -0.05
CA ASP A 52 10.12 13.63 -0.18
C ASP A 52 10.35 14.00 -1.64
N LYS A 53 9.25 14.27 -2.35
CA LYS A 53 9.28 14.58 -3.78
C LYS A 53 9.97 15.90 -4.11
N SER A 54 10.13 16.83 -3.15
CA SER A 54 10.67 18.17 -3.40
C SER A 54 12.13 18.16 -3.85
N ILE A 55 12.85 17.09 -3.55
CA ILE A 55 14.27 16.88 -3.87
C ILE A 55 14.48 15.81 -4.94
N CYS A 56 13.41 15.35 -5.61
CA CYS A 56 13.49 14.26 -6.58
C CYS A 56 13.88 14.75 -7.97
N SER A 57 15.07 14.39 -8.46
CA SER A 57 15.50 14.71 -9.83
C SER A 57 14.93 13.81 -10.93
N GLY A 58 14.23 12.73 -10.55
CA GLY A 58 13.71 11.77 -11.53
C GLY A 58 14.76 10.87 -12.17
N CYS A 59 15.92 10.65 -11.54
CA CYS A 59 16.99 9.79 -12.06
C CYS A 59 16.62 8.30 -12.26
N ARG A 60 15.47 7.85 -11.72
CA ARG A 60 14.92 6.48 -11.84
C ARG A 60 15.82 5.34 -11.32
N VAL A 61 16.90 5.64 -10.60
CA VAL A 61 17.75 4.63 -9.94
C VAL A 61 16.92 3.70 -9.04
N CYS A 62 15.95 4.25 -8.31
CA CYS A 62 15.05 3.48 -7.47
C CYS A 62 14.21 2.44 -8.24
N GLU A 63 13.84 2.71 -9.50
CA GLU A 63 13.09 1.76 -10.33
C GLU A 63 13.98 0.60 -10.78
N ILE A 64 15.16 0.93 -11.31
CA ILE A 64 16.11 -0.05 -11.86
C ILE A 64 16.61 -0.98 -10.75
N VAL A 65 17.05 -0.43 -9.62
CA VAL A 65 17.53 -1.22 -8.47
C VAL A 65 16.41 -2.11 -7.92
N CYS A 66 15.19 -1.59 -7.84
CA CYS A 66 14.06 -2.37 -7.36
C CYS A 66 13.76 -3.56 -8.28
N ALA A 67 13.66 -3.33 -9.59
CA ALA A 67 13.44 -4.38 -10.57
C ALA A 67 14.58 -5.42 -10.53
N ASN A 68 15.83 -4.97 -10.60
CA ASN A 68 17.00 -5.84 -10.60
C ASN A 68 17.01 -6.78 -9.40
N PHE A 69 16.93 -6.21 -8.19
CA PHE A 69 17.03 -6.98 -6.95
C PHE A 69 15.86 -7.94 -6.76
N ASN A 70 14.66 -7.52 -7.18
CA ASN A 70 13.43 -8.25 -6.85
C ASN A 70 12.86 -9.07 -8.02
N SER A 71 13.47 -9.04 -9.20
CA SER A 71 13.00 -9.74 -10.40
C SER A 71 14.06 -10.59 -11.06
N SER A 72 14.96 -11.17 -10.24
CA SER A 72 16.06 -12.06 -10.66
C SER A 72 17.02 -11.40 -11.67
N GLY A 73 17.46 -10.18 -11.37
CA GLY A 73 18.41 -9.42 -12.19
C GLY A 73 17.78 -8.71 -13.40
N ARG A 74 16.48 -8.87 -13.67
CA ARG A 74 15.81 -8.14 -14.76
C ARG A 74 15.71 -6.65 -14.45
N ASN A 75 16.17 -5.82 -15.38
CA ASN A 75 16.18 -4.35 -15.26
C ASN A 75 14.96 -3.68 -15.90
N THR A 76 13.84 -4.40 -16.03
CA THR A 76 12.64 -3.89 -16.70
C THR A 76 11.86 -2.97 -15.77
N PRO A 77 11.69 -1.66 -16.07
CA PRO A 77 10.99 -0.73 -15.18
C PRO A 77 9.54 -1.15 -14.87
N SER A 78 8.90 -1.89 -15.78
CA SER A 78 7.53 -2.38 -15.58
C SER A 78 7.39 -3.40 -14.44
N LEU A 79 8.49 -4.03 -14.02
CA LEU A 79 8.59 -4.95 -12.89
C LEU A 79 9.03 -4.27 -11.59
N SER A 80 9.43 -2.99 -11.66
CA SER A 80 9.74 -2.21 -10.48
C SER A 80 8.51 -2.09 -9.58
N ARG A 81 8.75 -2.19 -8.27
CA ARG A 81 7.72 -2.11 -7.23
C ARG A 81 7.61 -0.70 -6.61
N ILE A 82 8.35 0.25 -7.16
CA ILE A 82 8.22 1.71 -7.01
C ILE A 82 8.11 2.31 -8.40
N ILE A 83 7.24 3.29 -8.61
CA ILE A 83 6.97 3.84 -9.95
C ILE A 83 7.33 5.31 -9.97
N MET A 84 8.14 5.74 -10.93
CA MET A 84 8.42 7.15 -11.13
C MET A 84 7.39 7.77 -12.05
N GLU A 85 6.59 8.70 -11.53
CA GLU A 85 5.65 9.50 -12.32
C GLU A 85 6.25 10.89 -12.58
N LYS A 86 6.16 11.37 -13.82
CA LYS A 86 6.51 12.74 -14.17
C LYS A 86 5.22 13.56 -14.29
N GLU A 87 5.13 14.64 -13.55
CA GLU A 87 4.10 15.64 -13.76
C GLU A 87 4.47 16.47 -14.99
N ILE A 88 3.63 16.41 -16.04
CA ILE A 88 3.98 16.95 -17.35
C ILE A 88 4.06 18.48 -17.32
N ILE A 89 3.16 19.13 -16.58
CA ILE A 89 3.04 20.60 -16.53
C ILE A 89 4.06 21.19 -15.56
N GLY A 90 4.09 20.70 -14.32
CA GLY A 90 5.02 21.18 -13.29
C GLY A 90 6.47 20.74 -13.49
N GLY A 91 6.71 19.67 -14.28
CA GLY A 91 8.04 19.10 -14.50
C GLY A 91 8.53 18.21 -13.35
N ASP A 92 7.84 18.19 -12.21
CA ASP A 92 8.20 17.45 -11.01
C ASP A 92 8.18 15.92 -11.21
N TYR A 93 9.08 15.25 -10.48
CA TYR A 93 9.15 13.79 -10.44
C TYR A 93 8.64 13.27 -9.10
N GLN A 94 7.68 12.34 -9.15
CA GLN A 94 7.01 11.81 -7.98
C GLN A 94 7.25 10.30 -7.89
N PRO A 95 8.07 9.83 -6.92
CA PRO A 95 8.18 8.41 -6.62
C PRO A 95 6.89 7.92 -5.96
N LYS A 96 6.18 7.05 -6.67
CA LYS A 96 4.93 6.44 -6.24
C LYS A 96 5.23 5.12 -5.53
N VAL A 97 5.36 5.20 -4.20
CA VAL A 97 5.63 4.06 -3.30
C VAL A 97 4.36 3.33 -2.91
N CYS A 98 4.47 2.04 -2.55
CA CYS A 98 3.35 1.31 -1.95
C CYS A 98 3.12 1.78 -0.52
N HIS A 99 1.90 2.20 -0.22
CA HIS A 99 1.54 2.73 1.09
C HIS A 99 1.43 1.68 2.19
N GLN A 100 1.50 0.37 1.87
CA GLN A 100 1.27 -0.71 2.85
C GLN A 100 -0.02 -0.49 3.66
N CYS A 101 -1.11 -0.19 2.95
CA CYS A 101 -2.35 0.34 3.52
C CYS A 101 -2.81 -0.44 4.76
N ALA A 102 -3.36 0.25 5.76
CA ALA A 102 -4.03 -0.40 6.88
C ALA A 102 -5.21 -1.23 6.41
N ASP A 103 -6.00 -0.69 5.46
CA ASP A 103 -7.18 -1.35 4.86
C ASP A 103 -6.95 -1.74 3.38
N PRO A 104 -6.04 -2.68 3.08
CA PRO A 104 -5.54 -2.91 1.73
C PRO A 104 -6.60 -3.45 0.76
N PRO A 105 -7.05 -2.67 -0.25
CA PRO A 105 -8.04 -3.13 -1.24
C PRO A 105 -7.49 -4.30 -2.07
N CYS A 106 -6.17 -4.31 -2.31
CA CYS A 106 -5.51 -5.39 -3.03
C CYS A 106 -5.59 -6.75 -2.31
N LEU A 107 -5.60 -6.74 -0.97
CA LEU A 107 -5.68 -7.96 -0.16
C LEU A 107 -7.09 -8.53 -0.22
N LYS A 108 -8.10 -7.66 -0.04
CA LYS A 108 -9.54 -8.00 -0.15
C LYS A 108 -9.92 -8.58 -1.50
N ALA A 109 -9.28 -8.10 -2.57
CA ALA A 109 -9.58 -8.52 -3.94
C ALA A 109 -8.97 -9.86 -4.34
N CYS A 110 -8.08 -10.45 -3.52
CA CYS A 110 -7.39 -11.69 -3.87
C CYS A 110 -8.31 -12.92 -3.66
N PRO A 111 -8.66 -13.68 -4.71
CA PRO A 111 -9.59 -14.80 -4.59
C PRO A 111 -8.96 -16.07 -3.98
N VAL A 112 -7.64 -16.13 -3.92
CA VAL A 112 -6.86 -17.31 -3.46
C VAL A 112 -5.97 -16.99 -2.26
N THR A 113 -6.17 -15.83 -1.63
CA THR A 113 -5.44 -15.41 -0.42
C THR A 113 -3.90 -15.43 -0.59
N ALA A 114 -3.41 -15.19 -1.80
CA ALA A 114 -1.99 -15.01 -2.10
C ALA A 114 -1.43 -13.71 -1.53
N LEU A 115 -2.29 -12.70 -1.28
CA LEU A 115 -1.88 -11.49 -0.56
C LEU A 115 -2.03 -11.67 0.94
N GLN A 116 -0.93 -11.43 1.66
CA GLN A 116 -0.82 -11.71 3.10
C GLN A 116 -0.03 -10.61 3.82
N VAL A 117 -0.04 -10.65 5.15
CA VAL A 117 0.81 -9.80 6.00
C VAL A 117 2.03 -10.61 6.41
N ASP A 118 3.22 -10.17 6.02
CA ASP A 118 4.47 -10.76 6.46
C ASP A 118 4.84 -10.30 7.87
N LYS A 119 4.69 -11.21 8.83
CA LYS A 119 5.04 -10.97 10.24
C LYS A 119 6.49 -11.35 10.57
N GLN A 120 7.19 -12.07 9.69
CA GLN A 120 8.50 -12.65 10.01
C GLN A 120 9.58 -11.57 10.13
N GLN A 121 9.48 -10.52 9.32
CA GLN A 121 10.51 -9.48 9.20
C GLN A 121 10.25 -8.25 10.09
N GLY A 122 9.23 -8.31 10.95
CA GLY A 122 8.88 -7.21 11.86
C GLY A 122 8.25 -5.98 11.19
N THR A 123 8.28 -5.85 9.86
CA THR A 123 7.67 -4.70 9.15
C THR A 123 6.18 -4.85 8.89
N TYR A 124 5.62 -6.06 8.99
CA TYR A 124 4.19 -6.33 8.78
C TYR A 124 3.76 -5.88 7.37
N ALA A 125 4.68 -6.05 6.41
CA ALA A 125 4.48 -5.65 5.04
C ALA A 125 3.34 -6.47 4.44
N ARG A 126 2.51 -5.84 3.63
CA ARG A 126 1.62 -6.61 2.77
C ARG A 126 2.53 -7.24 1.71
N ILE A 127 2.38 -8.50 1.41
CA ILE A 127 3.20 -9.21 0.40
C ILE A 127 2.29 -9.98 -0.55
N ILE A 128 2.86 -10.42 -1.68
CA ILE A 128 2.23 -11.43 -2.55
C ILE A 128 3.11 -12.68 -2.42
N ASP A 129 2.50 -13.79 -2.04
CA ASP A 129 3.07 -15.11 -2.25
C ASP A 129 2.96 -15.46 -3.74
N GLU A 130 4.10 -15.40 -4.44
CA GLU A 130 4.19 -15.68 -5.87
C GLU A 130 3.85 -17.14 -6.21
N ARG A 131 3.98 -18.07 -5.25
CA ARG A 131 3.63 -19.50 -5.46
C ARG A 131 2.13 -19.74 -5.40
N ALA A 132 1.41 -18.98 -4.58
CA ALA A 132 -0.05 -19.04 -4.48
C ALA A 132 -0.77 -18.15 -5.50
N CYS A 133 -0.06 -17.20 -6.13
CA CYS A 133 -0.65 -16.24 -7.05
C CYS A 133 -1.03 -16.89 -8.39
N ILE A 134 -2.33 -16.90 -8.70
CA ILE A 134 -2.86 -17.42 -9.98
C ILE A 134 -2.84 -16.40 -11.14
N GLY A 135 -2.19 -15.24 -10.97
CA GLY A 135 -2.05 -14.24 -12.05
C GLY A 135 -3.33 -13.50 -12.46
N CYS A 136 -4.41 -13.55 -11.67
CA CYS A 136 -5.70 -12.95 -12.04
C CYS A 136 -5.75 -11.40 -12.06
N GLN A 137 -4.69 -10.71 -11.61
CA GLN A 137 -4.54 -9.25 -11.62
C GLN A 137 -5.61 -8.43 -10.86
N ARG A 138 -6.55 -9.07 -10.13
CA ARG A 138 -7.56 -8.36 -9.32
C ARG A 138 -6.97 -7.40 -8.29
N CYS A 139 -5.80 -7.72 -7.75
CA CYS A 139 -5.08 -6.84 -6.83
C CYS A 139 -4.57 -5.55 -7.49
N VAL A 140 -4.19 -5.61 -8.77
CA VAL A 140 -3.77 -4.44 -9.57
C VAL A 140 -4.98 -3.54 -9.79
N GLU A 141 -6.09 -4.10 -10.23
CA GLU A 141 -7.32 -3.34 -10.51
C GLU A 141 -7.89 -2.69 -9.25
N ALA A 142 -8.01 -3.45 -8.15
CA ALA A 142 -8.49 -2.91 -6.88
C ALA A 142 -7.60 -1.76 -6.34
N CYS A 143 -6.29 -1.83 -6.55
CA CYS A 143 -5.38 -0.74 -6.18
C CYS A 143 -5.56 0.49 -7.08
N LYS A 144 -5.78 0.28 -8.39
CA LYS A 144 -5.93 1.32 -9.40
C LYS A 144 -7.16 2.22 -9.16
N GLN A 145 -8.18 1.70 -8.49
CA GLN A 145 -9.37 2.46 -8.11
C GLN A 145 -9.06 3.60 -7.12
N HIS A 146 -7.99 3.47 -6.34
CA HIS A 146 -7.63 4.45 -5.30
C HIS A 146 -6.27 5.12 -5.55
N PHE A 147 -5.37 4.47 -6.26
CA PHE A 147 -4.03 4.96 -6.53
C PHE A 147 -3.71 4.90 -8.02
N ARG A 148 -3.28 6.02 -8.58
CA ARG A 148 -2.76 6.09 -9.95
C ARG A 148 -1.26 6.45 -9.90
N PRO A 149 -0.38 5.65 -10.51
CA PRO A 149 -0.60 4.27 -10.95
C PRO A 149 -0.83 3.30 -9.79
N ALA A 150 -1.36 2.11 -10.09
CA ALA A 150 -1.49 1.00 -9.14
C ALA A 150 -0.12 0.56 -8.60
N ARG A 151 -0.08 0.16 -7.33
CA ARG A 151 1.16 -0.23 -6.64
C ARG A 151 1.57 -1.69 -6.88
N PRO A 152 0.64 -2.66 -6.97
CA PRO A 152 0.94 -3.96 -7.58
C PRO A 152 1.13 -3.84 -9.09
N ARG A 153 1.98 -4.70 -9.65
CA ARG A 153 2.27 -4.86 -11.08
C ARG A 153 2.02 -6.31 -11.48
N TYR A 154 2.04 -6.60 -12.77
CA TYR A 154 1.97 -7.96 -13.30
C TYR A 154 3.26 -8.30 -14.04
N ASP A 155 3.84 -9.44 -13.69
CA ASP A 155 4.97 -10.02 -14.38
C ASP A 155 4.45 -11.01 -15.41
N ALA A 156 4.44 -10.60 -16.68
CA ALA A 156 3.88 -11.40 -17.77
C ALA A 156 4.66 -12.69 -18.02
N GLU A 157 5.97 -12.69 -17.77
CA GLU A 157 6.84 -13.85 -17.97
C GLU A 157 6.57 -14.92 -16.91
N ARG A 158 6.46 -14.53 -15.64
CA ARG A 158 6.19 -15.46 -14.52
C ARG A 158 4.72 -15.69 -14.24
N ARG A 159 3.85 -14.96 -14.93
CA ARG A 159 2.39 -15.04 -14.85
C ARG A 159 1.83 -14.84 -13.44
N HIS A 160 2.48 -13.99 -12.64
CA HIS A 160 2.00 -13.61 -11.31
C HIS A 160 2.06 -12.08 -11.11
N SER A 161 1.33 -11.59 -10.10
CA SER A 161 1.43 -10.19 -9.69
C SER A 161 2.59 -10.00 -8.72
N VAL A 162 3.28 -8.86 -8.83
CA VAL A 162 4.37 -8.46 -7.92
C VAL A 162 4.01 -7.13 -7.24
N LYS A 163 4.49 -6.90 -6.02
CA LYS A 163 4.32 -5.62 -5.34
C LYS A 163 5.45 -5.37 -4.35
N CYS A 164 5.56 -4.13 -3.87
CA CYS A 164 6.56 -3.79 -2.85
C CYS A 164 6.28 -4.58 -1.56
N HIS A 165 7.28 -5.35 -1.13
CA HIS A 165 7.32 -6.06 0.15
C HIS A 165 8.37 -5.46 1.10
N LEU A 166 8.70 -4.17 0.91
CA LEU A 166 9.72 -3.43 1.67
C LEU A 166 11.10 -4.11 1.68
N CYS A 167 11.41 -4.93 0.67
CA CYS A 167 12.62 -5.77 0.64
C CYS A 167 12.87 -6.47 1.98
N PHE A 168 11.79 -6.91 2.65
CA PHE A 168 11.88 -7.64 3.93
C PHE A 168 12.62 -6.87 5.03
N GLY A 169 12.50 -5.54 5.03
CA GLY A 169 13.11 -4.67 6.05
C GLY A 169 14.36 -3.93 5.60
N ASP A 170 14.93 -4.26 4.43
CA ASP A 170 16.08 -3.55 3.84
C ASP A 170 15.78 -3.01 2.42
N PRO A 171 14.97 -1.94 2.27
CA PRO A 171 14.57 -1.44 0.96
C PRO A 171 15.73 -0.92 0.10
N GLN A 172 16.06 -1.65 -0.96
CA GLN A 172 17.16 -1.26 -1.86
C GLN A 172 16.90 0.07 -2.58
N CYS A 173 15.64 0.40 -2.89
CA CYS A 173 15.32 1.71 -3.48
C CYS A 173 15.63 2.88 -2.54
N VAL A 174 15.54 2.70 -1.21
CA VAL A 174 15.95 3.68 -0.21
C VAL A 174 17.48 3.78 -0.18
N LYS A 175 18.16 2.64 -0.05
CA LYS A 175 19.63 2.56 0.08
C LYS A 175 20.38 3.18 -1.09
N TYR A 176 19.88 2.98 -2.31
CA TYR A 176 20.52 3.44 -3.54
C TYR A 176 19.97 4.77 -4.07
N CYS A 177 19.11 5.47 -3.33
CA CYS A 177 18.64 6.79 -3.75
C CYS A 177 19.77 7.83 -3.58
N PRO A 178 20.34 8.39 -4.67
CA PRO A 178 21.48 9.29 -4.55
C PRO A 178 21.13 10.64 -3.90
N LEU A 179 19.84 10.98 -3.88
CA LEU A 179 19.33 12.25 -3.34
C LEU A 179 18.66 12.10 -1.97
N GLY A 180 18.58 10.88 -1.41
CA GLY A 180 17.91 10.67 -0.12
C GLY A 180 16.39 10.94 -0.15
N VAL A 181 15.76 10.91 -1.33
CA VAL A 181 14.32 11.14 -1.53
C VAL A 181 13.45 10.17 -0.72
N LEU A 182 13.93 8.94 -0.52
CA LEU A 182 13.16 7.87 0.09
C LEU A 182 13.72 7.56 1.48
N ARG A 183 12.84 7.32 2.47
CA ARG A 183 13.22 6.88 3.81
C ARG A 183 12.27 5.82 4.35
N VAL A 184 12.75 4.99 5.26
CA VAL A 184 11.92 4.02 5.97
C VAL A 184 11.42 4.66 7.27
N GLU A 185 10.12 4.61 7.47
CA GLU A 185 9.47 4.98 8.74
C GLU A 185 9.01 3.70 9.44
N LYS A 186 9.25 3.58 10.75
CA LYS A 186 8.88 2.40 11.54
C LYS A 186 8.09 2.79 12.80
N SER A 187 7.14 1.95 13.19
CA SER A 187 6.38 2.12 14.44
C SER A 187 5.99 0.76 15.01
N ASP A 188 6.33 0.52 16.28
CA ASP A 188 5.94 -0.72 16.97
C ASP A 188 4.44 -0.83 17.18
N LYS A 189 3.74 0.31 17.28
CA LYS A 189 2.28 0.42 17.39
C LYS A 189 1.56 0.22 16.06
N GLY A 190 2.31 0.07 14.96
CA GLY A 190 1.77 0.09 13.60
C GLY A 190 1.54 1.50 13.06
N LEU A 191 1.31 1.58 11.76
CA LEU A 191 1.16 2.81 10.99
C LEU A 191 -0.21 2.81 10.29
N MET A 192 -0.99 3.83 10.58
CA MET A 192 -2.29 4.11 9.96
C MET A 192 -2.08 4.89 8.66
N VAL A 193 -1.68 4.20 7.59
CA VAL A 193 -1.40 4.80 6.29
C VAL A 193 -2.22 4.16 5.17
N GLY A 194 -2.36 4.85 4.04
CA GLY A 194 -2.99 4.33 2.84
C GLY A 194 -4.52 4.39 2.87
N TYR A 195 -5.17 3.59 2.03
CA TYR A 195 -6.60 3.72 1.75
C TYR A 195 -7.47 2.68 2.46
N PRO A 196 -8.68 3.04 2.93
CA PRO A 196 -9.06 4.38 3.36
C PRO A 196 -8.69 4.52 4.83
N ILE A 197 -7.85 5.51 5.16
CA ILE A 197 -7.89 6.07 6.52
C ILE A 197 -8.16 7.55 6.34
N ILE A 198 -9.41 7.94 6.57
CA ILE A 198 -9.86 9.33 6.68
C ILE A 198 -9.71 9.73 8.15
N GLN A 199 -8.79 10.64 8.49
CA GLN A 199 -8.71 11.45 9.73
C GLN A 199 -7.67 12.58 9.45
N GLU A 200 -7.83 13.91 9.62
CA GLU A 200 -8.80 14.91 10.15
C GLU A 200 -8.75 16.11 9.14
N ASP A 201 -9.73 17.01 8.95
CA ASP A 201 -10.71 17.66 9.84
C ASP A 201 -12.18 17.53 9.38
#